data_AF-B5AE83-F1
#
_entry.id   AF-B5AE83-F1
#
_cell.length_a   1.000
_cell.length_b   1.000
_cell.length_c   1.000
_cell.angle_alpha   90.00
_cell.angle_beta   90.00
_cell.angle_gamma   90.00
#
_symmetry.space_group_name_H-M   'P 1'
#
loop_
_entity.id
_entity.type
_entity.pdbx_description
1 polymer ?
#
loop_
_entity_poly.entity_id
_entity_poly.type
_entity_poly.pdbx_seq_one_letter_code
_entity_poly.pdbx_strand_id
1 'polypeptide(L)'
;IPNFIKFQARSKQSEAKTNLKALYTAQKAFFSEKDRYSNFANEIGFAPERGNRYGYRVSAAAGACEDRSAADIPNAAAGVPCITNDSFRFGANSVITDPNPDVTTFTPQGAGGWNTTLG
;
A
#
# COMPACT_ATOMS: atom_id res chain seq x y z
N ILE A 1 30.57 9.20 7.53
CA ILE A 1 29.63 10.07 8.28
C ILE A 1 28.46 9.22 8.80
N PRO A 2 28.45 8.84 10.09
CA PRO A 2 27.49 7.85 10.64
C PRO A 2 26.04 8.33 10.75
N ASN A 3 25.82 9.64 10.89
CA ASN A 3 24.48 10.19 11.16
C ASN A 3 23.59 10.35 9.92
N PHE A 4 24.17 10.46 8.73
CA PHE A 4 23.43 10.70 7.49
C PHE A 4 22.45 9.56 7.15
N ILE A 5 22.87 8.31 7.39
CA ILE A 5 22.04 7.12 7.16
C ILE A 5 20.81 7.13 8.08
N LYS A 6 20.96 7.50 9.35
CA LYS A 6 19.85 7.61 10.31
C LYS A 6 18.87 8.73 9.92
N PHE A 7 19.38 9.88 9.46
CA PHE A 7 18.54 10.98 9.01
C PHE A 7 17.75 10.64 7.74
N GLN A 8 18.39 9.96 6.77
CA GLN A 8 17.69 9.46 5.60
C GLN A 8 16.59 8.45 5.97
N ALA A 9 16.89 7.50 6.84
CA ALA A 9 15.91 6.50 7.28
C ALA A 9 14.69 7.16 7.95
N ARG A 10 14.92 8.14 8.84
CA ARG A 10 13.84 8.91 9.48
C ARG A 10 13.01 9.71 8.47
N SER A 11 13.65 10.32 7.48
CA SER A 11 12.95 11.06 6.42
C SER A 11 12.01 10.15 5.62
N LYS A 12 12.51 8.99 5.17
CA LYS A 12 11.72 8.01 4.42
C LYS A 12 10.56 7.43 5.25
N GLN A 13 10.78 7.16 6.54
CA GLN A 13 9.70 6.74 7.45
C GLN A 13 8.63 7.82 7.64
N SER A 14 9.03 9.09 7.76
CA SER A 14 8.10 10.21 7.86
C SER A 14 7.25 10.36 6.59
N GLU A 15 7.84 10.18 5.40
CA GLU A 15 7.11 10.16 4.12
C GLU A 15 6.01 9.09 4.14
N ALA A 16 6.36 7.84 4.45
CA ALA A 16 5.40 6.74 4.52
C ALA A 16 4.28 7.01 5.54
N LYS A 17 4.65 7.50 6.73
CA LYS A 17 3.72 7.79 7.83
C LYS A 17 2.71 8.87 7.46
N THR A 18 3.14 9.92 6.76
CA THR A 18 2.24 11.00 6.31
C THR A 18 1.20 10.48 5.33
N ASN A 19 1.62 9.68 4.34
CA ASN A 19 0.69 9.10 3.37
C ASN A 19 -0.28 8.10 4.01
N LEU A 20 0.18 7.29 4.96
CA LEU A 20 -0.71 6.38 5.71
C LEU A 20 -1.73 7.13 6.57
N LYS A 21 -1.39 8.30 7.11
CA LYS A 21 -2.36 9.17 7.78
C LYS A 21 -3.39 9.72 6.80
N ALA A 22 -2.98 10.13 5.60
CA ALA A 22 -3.89 10.58 4.56
C ALA A 22 -4.87 9.48 4.16
N LEU A 23 -4.38 8.24 3.99
CA LEU A 23 -5.22 7.06 3.76
C LEU A 23 -6.26 6.86 4.87
N TYR A 24 -5.84 6.94 6.13
CA TYR A 24 -6.76 6.83 7.27
C TYR A 24 -7.83 7.93 7.26
N THR A 25 -7.45 9.18 7.00
CA THR A 25 -8.39 10.31 6.95
C THR A 25 -9.38 10.15 5.80
N ALA A 26 -8.92 9.76 4.61
CA ALA A 26 -9.78 9.45 3.46
C ALA A 26 -10.81 8.35 3.80
N GLN A 27 -10.34 7.28 4.43
CA GLN A 27 -11.20 6.19 4.89
C GLN A 27 -12.25 6.63 5.91
N LYS A 28 -11.89 7.53 6.85
CA LYS A 28 -12.82 8.07 7.85
C LYS A 28 -13.85 9.02 7.24
N ALA A 29 -13.45 9.86 6.30
CA ALA A 29 -14.38 10.72 5.56
C ALA A 29 -15.41 9.86 4.80
N PHE A 30 -14.94 8.85 4.07
CA PHE A 30 -15.81 7.92 3.36
C PHE A 30 -16.78 7.18 4.28
N PHE A 31 -16.30 6.72 5.45
CA PHE A 31 -17.17 6.08 6.45
C PHE A 31 -18.25 7.04 6.95
N SER A 32 -17.93 8.31 7.18
CA SER A 32 -18.90 9.31 7.61
C SER A 32 -19.98 9.58 6.56
N GLU A 33 -19.72 9.33 5.27
CA GLU A 33 -20.67 9.57 4.18
C GLU A 33 -21.49 8.34 3.80
N LYS A 34 -20.92 7.15 3.95
CA LYS A 34 -21.47 5.88 3.41
C LYS A 34 -21.77 4.83 4.48
N ASP A 35 -21.49 5.12 5.76
CA ASP A 35 -21.63 4.23 6.91
C ASP A 35 -20.91 2.88 6.75
N ARG A 36 -19.90 2.82 5.86
CA ARG A 36 -19.09 1.64 5.61
C ARG A 36 -17.67 2.01 5.25
N TYR A 37 -16.75 1.07 5.44
CA TYR A 37 -15.42 1.16 4.87
C TYR A 37 -15.43 0.72 3.41
N SER A 38 -14.51 1.26 2.61
CA SER A 38 -14.25 0.77 1.26
C SER A 38 -12.95 -0.02 1.20
N ASN A 39 -12.92 -0.93 0.24
CA ASN A 39 -11.79 -1.77 -0.11
C ASN A 39 -10.90 -1.14 -1.18
N PHE A 40 -11.31 -0.01 -1.78
CA PHE A 40 -10.69 0.52 -2.98
C PHE A 40 -10.22 1.98 -2.79
N ALA A 41 -8.98 2.26 -3.17
CA ALA A 41 -8.32 3.56 -3.05
C ALA A 41 -9.03 4.66 -3.85
N ASN A 42 -9.51 4.34 -5.05
CA ASN A 42 -10.23 5.26 -5.91
C ASN A 42 -11.62 5.63 -5.36
N GLU A 43 -12.28 4.75 -4.61
CA GLU A 43 -13.57 5.06 -3.98
C GLU A 43 -13.43 6.04 -2.82
N ILE A 44 -12.37 5.92 -2.04
CA ILE A 44 -12.10 6.79 -0.88
C ILE A 44 -11.35 8.07 -1.26
N GLY A 45 -10.98 8.22 -2.53
CA GLY A 45 -10.19 9.36 -3.01
C GLY A 45 -8.75 9.38 -2.51
N PHE A 46 -8.19 8.22 -2.14
CA PHE A 46 -6.79 8.12 -1.75
C PHE A 46 -5.90 7.96 -2.99
N ALA A 47 -5.12 9.01 -3.28
CA ALA A 47 -4.11 9.00 -4.33
C ALA A 47 -2.85 9.70 -3.80
N PRO A 48 -1.79 8.95 -3.41
CA PRO A 48 -0.53 9.56 -3.02
C PRO A 48 0.10 10.24 -4.24
N GLU A 49 0.80 11.35 -4.01
CA GLU A 49 1.47 12.09 -5.08
C GLU A 49 2.49 11.22 -5.84
N ARG A 50 2.79 11.63 -7.08
CA ARG A 50 3.85 11.02 -7.88
C ARG A 50 5.19 11.10 -7.17
N GLY A 51 6.01 10.08 -7.37
CA GLY A 51 7.28 9.91 -6.68
C GLY A 51 7.17 9.27 -5.30
N ASN A 52 6.09 8.54 -5.02
CA ASN A 52 5.97 7.71 -3.83
C ASN A 52 7.00 6.57 -3.85
N ARG A 53 7.82 6.48 -2.81
CA ARG A 53 8.80 5.38 -2.66
C ARG A 53 8.19 4.06 -2.22
N TYR A 54 6.97 4.10 -1.69
CA TYR A 54 6.29 2.99 -1.04
C TYR A 54 5.02 2.64 -1.78
N GLY A 55 4.72 1.34 -1.88
CA GLY A 55 3.39 0.87 -2.25
C GLY A 55 2.43 0.95 -1.07
N TYR A 56 1.15 1.17 -1.36
CA TYR A 56 0.09 1.27 -0.36
C TYR A 56 -1.04 0.32 -0.73
N ARG A 57 -1.40 -0.57 0.19
CA ARG A 57 -2.52 -1.50 0.02
C ARG A 57 -3.66 -1.11 0.94
N VAL A 58 -4.87 -1.01 0.37
CA VAL A 58 -6.10 -0.67 1.07
C VAL A 58 -6.82 -1.93 1.53
N SER A 59 -6.86 -2.97 0.69
CA SER A 59 -7.54 -4.22 1.03
C SER A 59 -6.95 -5.44 0.30
N ALA A 60 -7.47 -6.60 0.67
CA ALA A 60 -7.25 -7.87 -0.02
C ALA A 60 -8.26 -8.14 -1.15
N ALA A 61 -9.11 -7.17 -1.48
CA ALA A 61 -10.15 -7.35 -2.49
C ALA A 61 -9.54 -7.63 -3.87
N ALA A 62 -10.29 -8.34 -4.72
CA ALA A 62 -9.90 -8.58 -6.10
C ALA A 62 -9.79 -7.25 -6.87
N GLY A 63 -8.77 -7.14 -7.72
CA GLY A 63 -8.51 -5.96 -8.54
C GLY A 63 -7.03 -5.85 -8.88
N ALA A 64 -6.71 -5.05 -9.90
CA ALA A 64 -5.33 -4.71 -10.23
C ALA A 64 -4.88 -3.51 -9.41
N CYS A 65 -3.64 -3.53 -8.90
CA CYS A 65 -3.04 -2.34 -8.32
C CYS A 65 -2.91 -1.24 -9.38
N GLU A 66 -2.95 0.02 -8.95
CA GLU A 66 -2.52 1.14 -9.78
C GLU A 66 -1.01 1.00 -10.06
N ASP A 67 -0.67 0.75 -11.32
CA ASP A 67 0.70 0.64 -11.79
C ASP A 67 1.31 2.03 -12.01
N ARG A 68 2.46 2.27 -11.39
CA ARG A 68 3.25 3.51 -11.50
C ARG A 68 4.63 3.26 -12.12
N SER A 69 4.73 2.23 -12.96
CA SER A 69 5.92 1.92 -13.75
C SER A 69 6.11 2.81 -14.99
N ALA A 70 5.05 3.52 -15.41
CA ALA A 70 5.06 4.38 -16.59
C ALA A 70 4.89 5.89 -16.25
N ALA A 71 5.13 6.73 -17.26
CA ALA A 71 4.92 8.18 -17.15
C ALA A 71 3.45 8.52 -16.92
N ASP A 72 2.56 7.85 -17.66
CA ASP A 72 1.12 8.01 -17.54
C ASP A 72 0.55 7.00 -16.54
N ILE A 73 -0.35 7.47 -15.67
CA ILE A 73 -1.16 6.59 -14.83
C ILE A 73 -2.45 6.33 -15.60
N PRO A 74 -2.73 5.07 -16.01
CA PRO A 74 -3.97 4.76 -16.71
C PRO A 74 -5.16 4.95 -15.77
N ASN A 75 -6.29 5.40 -16.33
CA ASN A 75 -7.54 5.43 -15.58
C ASN A 75 -7.90 4.01 -15.12
N ALA A 76 -8.23 3.87 -13.84
CA ALA A 76 -8.64 2.59 -13.30
C ALA A 76 -9.97 2.13 -13.92
N ALA A 77 -9.96 0.97 -14.56
CA ALA A 77 -11.15 0.36 -15.15
C ALA A 77 -12.09 -0.28 -14.09
N ALA A 78 -11.61 -0.47 -12.87
CA ALA A 78 -12.31 -1.09 -11.75
C ALA A 78 -11.83 -0.52 -10.40
N GLY A 79 -12.31 -1.08 -9.29
CA GLY A 79 -11.82 -0.76 -7.96
C GLY A 79 -10.32 -1.05 -7.81
N VAL A 80 -9.58 -0.12 -7.18
CA VAL A 80 -8.12 -0.19 -7.01
C VAL A 80 -7.79 -0.61 -5.57
N PRO A 81 -7.44 -1.87 -5.29
CA PRO A 81 -7.17 -2.33 -3.92
C PRO A 81 -5.79 -1.90 -3.40
N CYS A 82 -4.87 -1.50 -4.30
CA CYS A 82 -3.49 -1.17 -3.99
C CYS A 82 -2.91 -0.18 -5.00
N ILE A 83 -1.89 0.56 -4.58
CA ILE A 83 -1.13 1.52 -5.39
C ILE A 83 0.35 1.15 -5.28
N THR A 84 1.01 0.89 -6.40
CA THR A 84 2.42 0.49 -6.44
C THR A 84 3.36 1.67 -6.17
N ASN A 85 4.63 1.40 -5.89
CA ASN A 85 5.64 2.45 -5.81
C ASN A 85 5.91 3.06 -7.20
N ASP A 86 6.32 4.33 -7.23
CA ASP A 86 6.65 5.03 -8.48
C ASP A 86 8.01 4.56 -9.04
N SER A 87 8.00 3.36 -9.61
CA SER A 87 9.17 2.78 -10.24
C SER A 87 9.57 3.49 -11.54
N PHE A 88 8.66 4.26 -12.15
CA PHE A 88 9.01 5.18 -13.23
C PHE A 88 10.04 6.22 -12.76
N ARG A 89 9.82 6.83 -11.59
CA ARG A 89 10.75 7.81 -11.01
C ARG A 89 12.03 7.17 -10.45
N PHE A 90 11.92 6.03 -9.76
CA PHE A 90 13.05 5.43 -9.04
C PHE A 90 13.78 4.33 -9.81
N GLY A 91 13.35 4.05 -11.05
CA GLY A 91 13.92 3.06 -11.95
C GLY A 91 13.30 1.67 -11.79
N ALA A 92 13.39 0.86 -12.84
CA ALA A 92 12.77 -0.48 -12.90
C ALA A 92 13.24 -1.43 -11.77
N ASN A 93 14.45 -1.25 -11.25
CA ASN A 93 14.98 -2.06 -10.13
C ASN A 93 14.34 -1.71 -8.77
N SER A 94 13.55 -0.64 -8.69
CA SER A 94 12.87 -0.22 -7.46
C SER A 94 11.48 -0.83 -7.31
N VAL A 95 10.99 -1.59 -8.30
CA VAL A 95 9.66 -2.22 -8.26
C VAL A 95 9.52 -3.08 -7.00
N ILE A 96 8.49 -2.79 -6.23
CA ILE A 96 8.12 -3.58 -5.06
C ILE A 96 7.15 -4.67 -5.51
N THR A 97 7.53 -5.92 -5.34
CA THR A 97 6.60 -7.04 -5.49
C THR A 97 5.55 -6.97 -4.37
N ASP A 98 4.29 -6.82 -4.75
CA ASP A 98 3.16 -6.73 -3.82
C ASP A 98 2.28 -8.00 -3.93
N PRO A 99 2.68 -9.13 -3.30
CA PRO A 99 1.92 -10.38 -3.39
C PRO A 99 0.54 -10.23 -2.76
N ASN A 100 -0.51 -10.84 -3.30
CA ASN A 100 -1.85 -10.79 -2.69
C ASN A 100 -1.77 -11.22 -1.22
N PRO A 101 -2.43 -10.49 -0.30
CA PRO A 101 -2.36 -10.82 1.11
C PRO A 101 -3.16 -12.10 1.40
N ASP A 102 -2.63 -12.96 2.26
CA ASP A 102 -3.39 -14.08 2.81
C ASP A 102 -4.46 -13.54 3.78
N VAL A 103 -5.72 -13.90 3.52
CA VAL A 103 -6.89 -13.52 4.31
C VAL A 103 -7.43 -14.69 5.14
N THR A 104 -6.77 -15.84 5.12
CA THR A 104 -7.19 -16.98 5.92
C THR A 104 -7.09 -16.65 7.40
N THR A 105 -8.11 -17.06 8.17
CA THR A 105 -8.08 -16.91 9.62
C THR A 105 -6.90 -17.70 10.16
N PHE A 106 -6.05 -17.04 10.96
CA PHE A 106 -4.96 -17.72 11.63
C PHE A 106 -5.49 -18.88 12.48
N THR A 107 -5.16 -20.11 12.06
CA THR A 107 -5.43 -21.31 12.85
C THR A 107 -4.16 -21.71 13.57
N PRO A 108 -4.09 -21.61 14.91
CA PRO A 108 -2.95 -22.13 15.64
C PRO A 108 -2.87 -23.64 15.41
N GLN A 109 -1.75 -24.13 14.88
CA GLN A 109 -1.50 -25.57 14.78
C GLN A 109 -1.41 -26.12 16.21
N GLY A 110 -2.41 -26.90 16.64
CA GLY A 110 -2.44 -27.47 17.98
C GLY A 110 -1.18 -28.28 18.28
N ALA A 111 -0.51 -27.98 19.41
CA ALA A 111 0.57 -28.72 20.08
C ALA A 111 1.70 -29.37 19.22
N GLY A 112 1.88 -28.96 17.97
CA GLY A 112 2.73 -29.64 16.99
C GLY A 112 3.90 -28.82 16.43
N GLY A 113 4.25 -27.70 17.05
CA GLY A 113 5.38 -26.86 16.63
C GLY A 113 4.97 -25.70 15.73
N TRP A 114 5.74 -24.61 15.85
CA TRP A 114 5.55 -23.38 15.08
C TRP A 114 5.78 -23.66 13.59
N ASN A 115 4.77 -23.43 12.74
CA ASN A 115 4.95 -23.40 11.29
C ASN A 115 5.83 -22.19 10.92
N THR A 116 7.01 -22.46 10.36
CA THR A 116 7.98 -21.45 9.91
C THR A 116 7.74 -20.97 8.48
N THR A 117 6.66 -21.40 7.83
CA THR A 117 6.36 -21.04 6.45
C THR A 117 5.16 -20.10 6.44
N LEU A 118 5.46 -18.80 6.38
CA LEU A 118 4.50 -17.80 5.91
C LEU A 118 4.55 -17.87 4.38
N GLY A 119 3.50 -18.45 3.79
CA GLY A 119 3.25 -18.44 2.35
C GLY A 119 2.60 -17.14 1.91
#